data_AF-A0A1G7KXL5-F1
#
_entry.id   AF-A0A1G7KXL5-F1
#
_cell.length_a   1.000
_cell.length_b   1.000
_cell.length_c   1.000
_cell.angle_alpha   90.00
_cell.angle_beta   90.00
_cell.angle_gamma   90.00
#
_symmetry.space_group_name_H-M   'P 1'
#
loop_
_entity.id
_entity.type
_entity.pdbx_description
1 polymer ?
#
loop_
_entity_poly.entity_id
_entity_poly.type
_entity_poly.pdbx_seq_one_letter_code
_entity_poly.pdbx_strand_id
1 'polypeptide(L)'
;MKVDIATLQSMAGQCRAEAAESTARHATLSGNINTSVLDGWTDSQAALQFTELYEQWRRSAQGVSDALNGMGGLLTGVAGSYQQHEADMAARIGALL
;
A
#
# COMPACT_ATOMS: atom_id res chain seq x y z
N MET A 1 -20.72 17.37 1.73
CA MET A 1 -20.43 16.40 2.80
C MET A 1 -18.92 16.33 2.97
N LYS A 2 -18.37 16.77 4.11
CA LYS A 2 -16.93 16.65 4.42
C LYS A 2 -16.69 15.22 4.87
N VAL A 3 -15.69 14.53 4.32
CA VAL A 3 -15.29 13.21 4.82
C VAL A 3 -14.81 13.38 6.26
N ASP A 4 -15.38 12.64 7.21
CA ASP A 4 -15.03 12.74 8.62
C ASP A 4 -13.69 12.03 8.94
N ILE A 5 -13.09 12.37 10.08
CA ILE A 5 -11.77 11.88 10.50
C ILE A 5 -11.77 10.35 10.66
N ALA A 6 -12.85 9.77 11.20
CA ALA A 6 -12.92 8.32 11.41
C ALA A 6 -12.97 7.58 10.07
N THR A 7 -13.70 8.11 9.09
CA THR A 7 -13.71 7.57 7.71
C THR A 7 -12.32 7.65 7.07
N LEU A 8 -11.60 8.77 7.20
CA LEU A 8 -10.23 8.90 6.67
C LEU A 8 -9.27 7.90 7.31
N GLN A 9 -9.31 7.76 8.64
CA GLN A 9 -8.45 6.82 9.37
C GLN A 9 -8.77 5.36 9.04
N SER A 10 -10.05 5.01 8.94
CA SER A 10 -10.50 3.67 8.55
C SER A 10 -10.01 3.31 7.16
N MET A 11 -10.22 4.20 6.18
CA MET A 11 -9.77 3.98 4.81
C MET A 11 -8.24 3.92 4.72
N ALA A 12 -7.52 4.74 5.50
CA ALA A 12 -6.06 4.66 5.58
C ALA A 12 -5.58 3.30 6.11
N GLY A 13 -6.27 2.77 7.13
CA GLY A 13 -6.01 1.44 7.67
C GLY A 13 -6.26 0.34 6.62
N GLN A 14 -7.36 0.42 5.89
CA GLN A 14 -7.70 -0.51 4.81
C GLN A 14 -6.64 -0.51 3.71
N CYS A 15 -6.22 0.66 3.22
CA CYS A 15 -5.15 0.73 2.20
C CYS A 15 -3.87 0.03 2.65
N ARG A 16 -3.45 0.23 3.91
CA ARG A 16 -2.23 -0.41 4.45
C ARG A 16 -2.39 -1.92 4.63
N ALA A 17 -3.56 -2.36 5.10
CA ALA A 17 -3.86 -3.78 5.25
C ALA A 17 -3.80 -4.51 3.90
N GLU A 18 -4.43 -3.93 2.87
CA GLU A 18 -4.40 -4.45 1.50
C GLU A 18 -2.97 -4.46 0.92
N ALA A 19 -2.17 -3.42 1.18
CA ALA A 19 -0.77 -3.39 0.76
C ALA A 19 0.04 -4.54 1.38
N ALA A 20 -0.15 -4.78 2.69
CA ALA A 20 0.54 -5.84 3.42
C ALA A 20 0.10 -7.23 2.92
N GLU A 21 -1.20 -7.45 2.74
CA GLU A 21 -1.72 -8.73 2.24
C GLU A 21 -1.26 -8.99 0.81
N SER A 22 -1.29 -7.98 -0.05
CA SER A 22 -0.77 -8.06 -1.42
C SER A 22 0.70 -8.43 -1.43
N THR A 23 1.53 -7.74 -0.63
CA THR A 23 2.96 -8.04 -0.48
C THR A 23 3.21 -9.49 -0.03
N ALA A 24 2.46 -9.98 0.95
CA ALA A 24 2.59 -11.35 1.45
C ALA A 24 2.21 -12.40 0.39
N ARG A 25 1.12 -12.19 -0.33
CA ARG A 25 0.68 -13.06 -1.43
C ARG A 25 1.71 -13.09 -2.57
N HIS A 26 2.25 -11.92 -2.94
CA HIS A 26 3.29 -11.81 -3.96
C HIS A 26 4.59 -12.48 -3.54
N ALA A 27 5.03 -12.30 -2.28
CA ALA A 27 6.24 -12.96 -1.76
C ALA A 27 6.10 -14.48 -1.77
N THR A 28 4.93 -15.00 -1.38
CA THR A 28 4.64 -16.44 -1.42
C THR A 28 4.72 -17.00 -2.84
N LEU A 29 4.04 -16.36 -3.80
CA LEU A 29 4.05 -16.82 -5.19
C LEU A 29 5.45 -16.69 -5.82
N SER A 30 6.15 -15.59 -5.55
CA SER A 30 7.52 -15.39 -6.02
C SER A 30 8.46 -16.48 -5.50
N GLY A 31 8.40 -16.82 -4.22
CA GLY A 31 9.17 -17.92 -3.64
C GLY A 31 8.89 -19.27 -4.34
N ASN A 32 7.61 -19.57 -4.58
CA ASN A 32 7.20 -20.79 -5.28
C ASN A 32 7.70 -20.83 -6.73
N ILE A 33 7.62 -19.72 -7.47
CA ILE A 33 8.09 -19.62 -8.86
C ILE A 33 9.61 -19.78 -8.93
N ASN A 34 10.35 -19.06 -8.08
CA ASN A 34 11.81 -19.14 -8.07
C ASN A 34 12.29 -20.57 -7.81
N THR A 35 11.68 -21.24 -6.81
CA THR A 35 12.11 -22.57 -6.38
C THR A 35 11.62 -23.69 -7.32
N SER A 36 10.40 -23.58 -7.86
CA SER A 36 9.78 -24.68 -8.62
C SER A 36 9.95 -24.57 -10.13
N VAL A 37 10.14 -23.35 -10.64
CA VAL A 37 10.15 -23.09 -12.08
C VAL A 37 11.53 -22.61 -12.51
N LEU A 38 12.03 -21.53 -11.93
CA LEU A 38 13.26 -20.88 -12.41
C LEU A 38 14.55 -21.60 -11.98
N ASP A 39 14.53 -22.43 -10.94
CA ASP A 39 15.71 -23.18 -10.44
C ASP A 39 16.23 -24.24 -11.43
N GLY A 40 15.42 -24.68 -12.39
CA GLY A 40 15.80 -25.72 -13.35
C GLY A 40 15.32 -25.52 -14.78
N TRP A 41 14.52 -24.48 -15.05
CA TRP A 41 14.00 -24.18 -16.39
C TRP A 41 14.58 -22.87 -16.90
N THR A 42 15.78 -22.95 -17.50
CA THR A 42 16.50 -21.79 -18.04
C THR A 42 16.84 -21.91 -19.53
N ASP A 43 16.92 -23.13 -20.05
CA ASP A 43 17.58 -23.40 -21.35
C ASP A 43 16.59 -23.42 -22.53
N SER A 44 15.52 -22.62 -22.47
CA SER A 44 14.52 -22.54 -23.53
C SER A 44 14.02 -21.11 -23.78
N GLN A 45 13.58 -20.84 -25.00
CA GLN A 45 12.94 -19.56 -25.35
C GLN A 45 11.69 -19.26 -24.50
N ALA A 46 10.99 -20.31 -24.04
CA ALA A 46 9.85 -20.16 -23.15
C ALA A 46 10.27 -19.75 -21.73
N ALA A 47 11.38 -20.28 -21.22
CA ALA A 47 11.95 -19.88 -19.93
C ALA A 47 12.36 -18.40 -19.92
N LEU A 48 12.95 -17.91 -21.00
CA LEU A 48 13.31 -16.49 -21.16
C LEU A 48 12.07 -15.59 -21.14
N GLN A 49 11.05 -15.91 -21.94
CA GLN A 49 9.79 -15.16 -21.98
C GLN A 49 9.05 -15.19 -20.64
N PHE A 50 9.04 -16.35 -19.96
CA PHE A 50 8.44 -16.49 -18.65
C PHE A 50 9.16 -15.61 -17.61
N THR A 51 10.50 -15.61 -17.61
CA THR A 51 11.30 -14.77 -16.69
C THR A 51 11.02 -13.28 -16.90
N GLU A 52 10.86 -12.85 -18.15
CA GLU A 52 10.49 -11.46 -18.47
C GLU A 52 9.12 -11.07 -17.89
N LEU A 53 8.11 -11.92 -18.12
CA LEU A 53 6.77 -11.72 -17.56
C LEU A 53 6.77 -11.73 -16.03
N TYR A 54 7.57 -12.62 -15.43
CA TYR A 54 7.74 -12.70 -13.99
C TYR A 54 8.34 -11.41 -13.41
N GLU A 55 9.39 -10.85 -14.01
CA GLU A 55 9.96 -9.57 -13.57
C GLU A 55 9.04 -8.38 -13.81
N GLN A 56 8.24 -8.40 -14.90
CA GLN A 56 7.20 -7.41 -15.13
C GLN A 56 6.12 -7.48 -14.04
N TRP A 57 5.64 -8.68 -13.73
CA TRP A 57 4.69 -8.91 -12.66
C TRP A 57 5.23 -8.44 -11.31
N ARG A 58 6.46 -8.82 -10.94
CA ARG A 58 7.09 -8.45 -9.67
C ARG A 58 7.19 -6.93 -9.48
N ARG A 59 7.59 -6.20 -10.53
CA ARG A 59 7.65 -4.73 -10.50
C ARG A 59 6.27 -4.10 -10.37
N SER A 60 5.28 -4.62 -11.10
CA SER A 60 3.90 -4.13 -11.05
C SER A 60 3.26 -4.36 -9.67
N ALA A 61 3.49 -5.54 -9.10
CA ALA A 61 3.08 -5.93 -7.76
C ALA A 61 3.63 -5.00 -6.67
N GLN A 62 4.92 -4.62 -6.76
CA GLN A 62 5.51 -3.65 -5.85
C GLN A 62 4.82 -2.29 -5.98
N GLY A 63 4.62 -1.81 -7.22
CA GLY A 63 3.98 -0.52 -7.48
C GLY A 63 2.56 -0.41 -6.90
N VAL A 64 1.79 -1.50 -6.90
CA VAL A 64 0.47 -1.55 -6.24
C VAL A 64 0.57 -1.34 -4.73
N SER A 65 1.50 -2.03 -4.08
CA SER A 65 1.71 -1.92 -2.63
C SER A 65 2.20 -0.52 -2.24
N ASP A 66 3.09 0.07 -3.03
CA ASP A 66 3.58 1.44 -2.84
C ASP A 66 2.45 2.47 -2.99
N ALA A 67 1.60 2.32 -4.01
CA ALA A 67 0.44 3.18 -4.22
C ALA A 67 -0.55 3.09 -3.05
N LEU A 68 -0.86 1.89 -2.58
CA LEU A 68 -1.73 1.66 -1.42
C LEU A 68 -1.16 2.30 -0.14
N ASN A 69 0.13 2.11 0.12
CA ASN A 69 0.80 2.75 1.25
C ASN A 69 0.80 4.28 1.14
N GLY A 70 1.03 4.83 -0.06
CA GLY A 70 0.96 6.26 -0.34
C GLY A 70 -0.43 6.84 -0.09
N MET A 71 -1.48 6.17 -0.58
CA MET A 71 -2.87 6.55 -0.31
C MET A 71 -3.17 6.55 1.19
N GLY A 72 -2.78 5.49 1.92
CA GLY A 72 -2.95 5.42 3.37
C GLY A 72 -2.19 6.51 4.13
N GLY A 73 -0.99 6.85 3.67
CA GLY A 73 -0.19 7.96 4.18
C GLY A 73 -0.88 9.31 4.02
N LEU A 74 -1.36 9.61 2.82
CA LEU A 74 -2.10 10.85 2.52
C LEU A 74 -3.36 10.97 3.37
N LEU A 75 -4.17 9.91 3.46
CA LEU A 75 -5.39 9.89 4.26
C LEU A 75 -5.12 10.13 5.75
N THR A 76 -4.03 9.55 6.28
CA THR A 76 -3.60 9.79 7.67
C THR A 76 -3.14 11.23 7.87
N GLY A 77 -2.38 11.79 6.94
CA GLY A 77 -1.93 13.18 6.99
C GLY A 77 -3.08 14.19 6.98
N VAL A 78 -4.10 13.95 6.15
CA VAL A 78 -5.32 14.78 6.12
C VAL A 78 -6.09 14.65 7.43
N ALA A 79 -6.27 13.43 7.96
CA ALA A 79 -6.94 13.21 9.24
C ALA A 79 -6.24 13.96 10.39
N GLY A 80 -4.91 13.88 10.46
CA GLY A 80 -4.11 14.61 11.45
C GLY A 80 -4.25 16.13 11.32
N SER A 81 -4.27 16.64 10.09
CA SER A 81 -4.46 18.08 9.82
C SER A 81 -5.83 18.58 10.28
N TYR A 82 -6.89 17.77 10.12
CA TYR A 82 -8.22 18.11 10.61
C TYR A 82 -8.31 18.10 12.13
N GLN A 83 -7.72 17.08 12.78
CA GLN A 83 -7.69 17.00 14.23
C GLN A 83 -6.93 18.18 14.85
N GLN A 84 -5.79 18.57 14.27
CA GLN A 84 -5.04 19.74 14.72
C GLN A 84 -5.84 21.03 14.59
N HIS A 85 -6.50 21.22 13.43
CA HIS A 85 -7.35 22.39 13.22
C HIS A 85 -8.47 22.50 14.25
N GLU A 86 -9.10 21.39 14.62
CA GLU A 86 -10.13 21.35 15.67
C GLU A 86 -9.56 21.69 17.06
N ALA A 87 -8.37 21.19 17.39
CA ALA A 87 -7.67 21.52 18.64
C ALA A 87 -7.31 23.01 18.73
N ASP A 88 -6.80 23.60 17.64
CA ASP A 88 -6.45 25.02 17.59
C ASP A 88 -7.68 25.91 17.77
N MET A 89 -8.82 25.53 17.17
CA MET A 89 -10.08 26.25 17.37
C MET A 89 -10.57 26.17 18.82
N ALA A 90 -10.48 25.00 19.44
CA ALA A 90 -10.84 24.82 20.85
C ALA A 90 -9.95 25.66 21.78
N ALA A 91 -8.64 25.70 21.51
CA ALA A 91 -7.70 26.52 22.28
C ALA A 91 -8.00 28.03 22.17
N ARG A 92 -8.35 28.51 20.97
CA ARG A 92 -8.75 29.90 20.75
C ARG A 92 -10.03 30.27 21.52
N ILE A 93 -11.03 29.39 21.50
CA ILE A 93 -12.27 29.61 22.27
C ILE A 93 -11.97 29.61 23.77
N GLY A 94 -11.19 28.66 24.25
CA GLY A 94 -10.79 28.59 25.66
C GLY A 94 -9.99 29.80 26.14
N ALA A 95 -9.25 30.47 25.25
CA ALA A 95 -8.52 31.70 25.57
C ALA A 95 -9.39 32.96 25.62
N LEU A 96 -10.64 32.90 25.11
CA LEU A 96 -11.61 34.00 25.13
C LEU A 96 -12.62 33.91 26.28
N LEU A 97 -12.57 32.82 27.07
CA LEU A 97 -13.38 32.57 28.26
C LEU A 97 -12.57 32.84 29.53
#